data_AF-A0A380FIQ5-F1
#
_entry.id   AF-A0A380FIQ5-F1
#
_cell.length_a   1.000
_cell.length_b   1.000
_cell.length_c   1.000
_cell.angle_alpha   90.00
_cell.angle_beta   90.00
_cell.angle_gamma   90.00
#
_symmetry.space_group_name_H-M   'P 1'
#
loop_
_entity.id
_entity.type
_entity.pdbx_description
1 polymer ?
#
loop_
_entity_poly.entity_id
_entity_poly.type
_entity_poly.pdbx_seq_one_letter_code
_entity_poly.pdbx_strand_id
1 'polypeptide(L)'
;MPSTITEAYRVISEGLLQGYKELGLDAYFAIPRSKEERDKLKQPRSAVCFDAPSWYELVVEGRKIAGSAQVRQKGVILQHGSLLQDVDVDDLFDMFIFKNERLKEKMKKAFLDKAVALNDISDKKITIAEMEVAFEKGFKKGLNVDFKPLTLTEAQQAEVNELIEKYKSDDWNYRK
;
A
#
# COMPACT_ATOMS: atom_id res chain seq x y z
N MET A 1 18.47 -3.44 -8.77
CA MET A 1 17.72 -2.88 -7.62
C MET A 1 18.66 -2.24 -6.62
N PRO A 2 18.34 -1.07 -6.05
CA PRO A 2 19.17 -0.40 -5.05
C PRO A 2 19.38 -1.21 -3.76
N SER A 3 20.51 -0.99 -3.09
CA SER A 3 20.87 -1.67 -1.84
C SER A 3 20.06 -1.18 -0.65
N THR A 4 19.69 0.11 -0.62
CA THR A 4 18.93 0.70 0.49
C THR A 4 17.43 0.43 0.36
N ILE A 5 16.76 0.30 1.51
CA ILE A 5 15.31 0.11 1.60
C ILE A 5 14.57 1.24 0.89
N THR A 6 14.95 2.48 1.20
CA THR A 6 14.29 3.70 0.72
C THR A 6 14.42 3.88 -0.79
N GLU A 7 15.60 3.62 -1.36
CA GLU A 7 15.80 3.79 -2.81
C GLU A 7 15.10 2.69 -3.60
N ALA A 8 15.09 1.44 -3.11
CA ALA A 8 14.33 0.38 -3.77
C ALA A 8 12.84 0.66 -3.71
N TYR A 9 12.33 1.14 -2.57
CA TYR A 9 10.95 1.57 -2.46
C TYR A 9 10.62 2.68 -3.47
N ARG A 10 11.49 3.68 -3.62
CA ARG A 10 11.33 4.73 -4.65
C ARG A 10 11.23 4.14 -6.06
N VAL A 11 12.12 3.22 -6.41
CA VAL A 11 12.13 2.58 -7.74
C VAL A 11 10.85 1.77 -7.98
N ILE A 12 10.42 0.96 -7.00
CA ILE A 12 9.20 0.15 -7.14
C ILE A 12 7.96 1.04 -7.21
N SER A 13 7.95 2.11 -6.41
CA SER A 13 6.82 3.05 -6.37
C SER A 13 6.69 3.88 -7.64
N GLU A 14 7.71 3.94 -8.50
CA GLU A 14 7.57 4.55 -9.83
C GLU A 14 6.51 3.81 -10.66
N GLY A 15 6.41 2.48 -10.51
CA GLY A 15 5.36 1.71 -11.15
C GLY A 15 3.95 2.11 -10.69
N LEU A 16 3.79 2.31 -9.37
CA LEU A 16 2.54 2.80 -8.79
C LEU A 16 2.21 4.21 -9.29
N LEU A 17 3.19 5.12 -9.26
CA LEU A 17 3.05 6.49 -9.74
C LEU A 17 2.53 6.52 -11.18
N GLN A 18 3.13 5.74 -12.08
CA GLN A 18 2.68 5.66 -13.46
C GLN A 18 1.29 5.03 -13.55
N GLY A 19 0.98 4.02 -12.75
CA GLY A 19 -0.34 3.39 -12.72
C GLY A 19 -1.47 4.35 -12.36
N TYR A 20 -1.29 5.21 -11.35
CA TYR A 20 -2.27 6.26 -11.03
C TYR A 20 -2.42 7.29 -12.16
N LYS A 21 -1.33 7.64 -12.84
CA LYS A 21 -1.38 8.54 -14.01
C LYS A 21 -2.13 7.93 -15.19
N GLU A 22 -1.99 6.63 -15.42
CA GLU A 22 -2.77 5.90 -16.44
C GLU A 22 -4.28 5.89 -16.12
N LEU A 23 -4.65 5.99 -14.83
CA LEU A 23 -6.03 6.18 -14.38
C LEU A 23 -6.52 7.64 -14.47
N GLY A 24 -5.67 8.57 -14.90
CA GLY A 24 -5.99 9.99 -15.05
C GLY A 24 -5.88 10.81 -13.76
N LEU A 25 -5.25 10.28 -12.71
CA LEU A 25 -5.11 10.96 -11.42
C LEU A 25 -3.77 11.70 -11.32
N ASP A 26 -3.74 12.87 -10.68
CA ASP A 26 -2.48 13.58 -10.42
C ASP A 26 -1.73 12.95 -9.25
N ALA A 27 -0.80 12.06 -9.59
CA ALA A 27 0.07 11.40 -8.64
C ALA A 27 1.50 11.94 -8.69
N TYR A 28 2.11 12.09 -7.51
CA TYR A 28 3.52 12.50 -7.34
C TYR A 28 4.12 12.00 -6.02
N PHE A 29 5.45 11.98 -5.94
CA PHE A 29 6.15 11.68 -4.68
C PHE A 29 6.21 12.91 -3.79
N ALA A 30 5.67 12.81 -2.58
CA ALA A 30 5.92 13.79 -1.54
C ALA A 30 7.36 13.62 -1.02
N ILE A 31 8.16 14.67 -1.21
CA ILE A 31 9.51 14.78 -0.65
C ILE A 31 9.43 15.76 0.52
N PRO A 32 9.72 15.34 1.76
CA PRO A 32 9.74 16.22 2.92
C PRO A 32 10.81 17.30 2.71
N ARG A 33 10.40 18.57 2.71
CA ARG A 33 11.28 19.73 2.44
C ARG A 33 11.80 20.36 3.73
N SER A 34 11.04 20.27 4.82
CA SER A 34 11.42 20.87 6.11
C SER A 34 12.07 19.89 7.08
N LYS A 35 12.73 20.41 8.13
CA LYS A 35 13.28 19.59 9.24
C LYS A 35 12.14 18.96 10.06
N GLU A 36 11.06 19.70 10.29
CA GLU A 36 9.88 19.21 11.02
C GLU A 36 9.17 18.07 10.30
N GLU A 37 9.02 18.14 8.97
CA GLU A 37 8.46 17.04 8.17
C GLU A 37 9.34 15.78 8.26
N ARG A 38 10.67 15.96 8.24
CA ARG A 38 11.61 14.85 8.40
C ARG A 38 11.58 14.22 9.78
N ASP A 39 11.33 15.00 10.82
CA ASP A 39 11.23 14.48 12.19
C ASP A 39 9.88 13.79 12.46
N LYS A 40 8.79 14.23 11.80
CA LYS A 40 7.50 13.50 11.81
C LYS A 40 7.57 12.10 11.20
N LEU A 41 8.50 11.84 10.26
CA LEU A 41 8.76 10.51 9.70
C LEU A 41 9.33 9.51 10.70
N LYS A 42 9.89 9.98 11.81
CA LYS A 42 10.51 9.14 12.83
C LYS A 42 9.55 8.73 13.95
N GLN A 43 8.30 9.20 13.91
CA GLN A 43 7.31 8.99 14.97
C GLN A 43 5.98 8.46 14.40
N PRO A 44 5.79 7.13 14.30
CA PRO A 44 4.50 6.57 13.91
C PRO A 44 3.43 6.91 14.98
N ARG A 45 2.34 7.54 14.55
CA ARG A 45 1.28 8.05 15.46
C ARG A 45 0.18 7.03 15.76
N SER A 46 0.08 5.93 15.01
CA SER A 46 -0.84 4.83 15.28
C SER A 46 -0.39 3.52 14.62
N ALA A 47 -1.11 2.44 14.94
CA ALA A 47 -0.94 1.12 14.32
C ALA A 47 -1.61 0.98 12.95
N VAL A 48 -2.32 2.02 12.47
CA VAL A 48 -2.96 2.01 11.15
C VAL A 48 -1.90 2.32 10.10
N CYS A 49 -1.69 1.38 9.17
CA CYS A 49 -0.62 1.45 8.16
C CYS A 49 -0.67 2.75 7.32
N PHE A 50 -1.86 3.31 7.08
CA PHE A 50 -2.06 4.57 6.35
C PHE A 50 -1.72 5.85 7.14
N ASP A 51 -1.50 5.75 8.44
CA ASP A 51 -1.27 6.91 9.32
C ASP A 51 0.23 7.24 9.49
N ALA A 52 1.11 6.26 9.33
CA ALA A 52 2.55 6.43 9.50
C ALA A 52 3.20 6.96 8.20
N PRO A 53 3.87 8.12 8.22
CA PRO A 53 4.46 8.68 7.01
C PRO A 53 5.74 7.92 6.61
N SER A 54 5.91 7.66 5.32
CA SER A 54 7.11 7.03 4.74
C SER A 54 7.90 8.01 3.85
N TRP A 55 9.19 7.74 3.64
CA TRP A 55 9.99 8.50 2.67
C TRP A 55 9.56 8.12 1.24
N TYR A 56 9.43 9.12 0.35
CA TYR A 56 8.82 8.97 -0.98
C TYR A 56 7.36 8.50 -0.92
N GLU A 57 6.60 9.06 0.01
CA GLU A 57 5.18 8.79 0.12
C GLU A 57 4.47 9.19 -1.17
N LEU A 58 3.74 8.25 -1.76
CA LEU A 58 2.99 8.48 -2.98
C LEU A 58 1.70 9.22 -2.62
N VAL A 59 1.59 10.43 -3.14
CA VAL A 59 0.45 11.32 -2.93
C VAL A 59 -0.29 11.45 -4.24
N VAL A 60 -1.62 11.41 -4.15
CA VAL A 60 -2.54 11.55 -5.28
C VAL A 60 -3.58 12.59 -4.91
N GLU A 61 -3.73 13.65 -5.72
CA GLU A 61 -4.62 14.77 -5.42
C GLU A 61 -4.38 15.41 -4.03
N GLY A 62 -3.12 15.41 -3.58
CA GLY A 62 -2.73 15.93 -2.26
C GLY A 62 -3.07 15.02 -1.07
N ARG A 63 -3.59 13.82 -1.29
CA ARG A 63 -3.97 12.83 -0.26
C ARG A 63 -3.23 11.51 -0.41
N LYS A 64 -3.19 10.70 0.65
CA LYS A 64 -2.47 9.41 0.67
C LYS A 64 -3.39 8.28 0.21
N ILE A 65 -2.91 7.42 -0.69
CA ILE A 65 -3.73 6.33 -1.27
C ILE A 65 -3.10 4.93 -1.12
N ALA A 66 -1.78 4.84 -0.93
CA ALA A 66 -1.08 3.55 -0.90
C ALA A 66 -0.36 3.30 0.43
N GLY A 67 -0.67 2.15 1.05
CA GLY A 67 0.12 1.57 2.14
C GLY A 67 1.06 0.51 1.58
N SER A 68 2.31 0.46 2.08
CA SER A 68 3.32 -0.43 1.52
C SER A 68 4.19 -1.06 2.61
N ALA A 69 4.65 -2.28 2.37
CA ALA A 69 5.55 -3.02 3.24
C ALA A 69 6.63 -3.74 2.41
N GLN A 70 7.85 -3.79 2.95
CA GLN A 70 8.99 -4.40 2.28
C GLN A 70 9.73 -5.36 3.21
N VAL A 71 10.04 -6.56 2.70
CA VAL A 71 10.94 -7.52 3.33
C VAL A 71 12.11 -7.82 2.39
N ARG A 72 13.31 -7.95 2.96
CA ARG A 72 14.52 -8.34 2.24
C ARG A 72 15.12 -9.58 2.87
N GLN A 73 15.23 -10.66 2.12
CA GLN A 73 15.75 -11.92 2.62
C GLN A 73 16.48 -12.68 1.51
N LYS A 74 17.67 -13.20 1.80
CA LYS A 74 18.47 -14.04 0.88
C LYS A 74 18.64 -13.43 -0.52
N GLY A 75 18.87 -12.11 -0.60
CA GLY A 75 19.03 -11.39 -1.87
C GLY A 75 17.74 -11.10 -2.63
N VAL A 76 16.58 -11.49 -2.10
CA VAL A 76 15.25 -11.21 -2.67
C VAL A 76 14.59 -10.04 -1.94
N ILE A 77 13.87 -9.20 -2.69
CA ILE A 77 13.03 -8.12 -2.17
C ILE A 77 11.58 -8.52 -2.42
N LEU A 78 10.78 -8.57 -1.36
CA LEU A 78 9.33 -8.66 -1.44
C LEU A 78 8.76 -7.29 -1.07
N GLN A 79 8.10 -6.64 -2.04
CA GLN A 79 7.34 -5.41 -1.82
C GLN A 79 5.87 -5.71 -2.08
N HIS A 80 5.02 -5.41 -1.10
CA HIS A 80 3.58 -5.54 -1.23
C HIS A 80 2.88 -4.37 -0.54
N GLY A 81 1.57 -4.28 -0.73
CA GLY A 81 0.76 -3.20 -0.20
C GLY A 81 -0.70 -3.34 -0.58
N SER A 82 -1.48 -2.33 -0.24
CA SER A 82 -2.89 -2.24 -0.56
C SER A 82 -3.19 -0.88 -1.18
N LEU A 83 -4.08 -0.88 -2.16
CA LEU A 83 -4.57 0.32 -2.83
C LEU A 83 -6.05 0.47 -2.48
N LEU A 84 -6.43 1.63 -1.92
CA LEU A 84 -7.81 1.92 -1.54
C LEU A 84 -8.62 2.25 -2.79
N GLN A 85 -9.40 1.30 -3.32
CA GLN A 85 -10.33 1.55 -4.43
C GLN A 85 -11.60 2.27 -3.93
N ASP A 86 -12.24 1.67 -2.95
CA ASP A 86 -13.44 2.12 -2.23
C ASP A 86 -13.23 1.74 -0.74
N VAL A 87 -13.73 2.54 0.19
CA VAL A 87 -13.68 2.20 1.62
C VAL A 87 -14.93 2.69 2.34
N ASP A 88 -15.59 1.78 3.05
CA ASP A 88 -16.53 2.17 4.10
C ASP A 88 -15.74 2.36 5.40
N VAL A 89 -15.65 3.62 5.83
CA VAL A 89 -14.86 3.99 7.00
C VAL A 89 -15.55 3.57 8.30
N ASP A 90 -16.89 3.44 8.32
CA ASP A 90 -17.59 2.92 9.48
C ASP A 90 -17.24 1.44 9.68
N ASP A 91 -17.41 0.62 8.64
CA ASP A 91 -17.11 -0.80 8.68
C ASP A 91 -15.63 -1.07 9.03
N LEU A 92 -14.70 -0.29 8.46
CA LEU A 92 -13.27 -0.44 8.77
C LEU A 92 -12.98 -0.22 10.26
N PHE A 93 -13.60 0.80 10.86
CA PHE A 93 -13.38 1.11 12.28
C PHE A 93 -14.16 0.17 13.21
N ASP A 94 -15.23 -0.47 12.76
CA ASP A 94 -15.91 -1.51 13.54
C ASP A 94 -15.07 -2.77 13.74
N MET A 95 -14.05 -2.99 12.91
CA MET A 95 -13.13 -4.14 13.04
C MET A 95 -12.09 -4.00 14.16
N PHE A 96 -11.96 -2.81 14.78
CA PHE A 96 -10.96 -2.57 15.83
C PHE A 96 -11.59 -2.43 17.22
N ILE A 97 -10.88 -2.93 18.23
CA ILE A 97 -11.27 -2.76 19.63
C ILE A 97 -10.78 -1.39 20.13
N PHE A 98 -11.71 -0.48 20.41
CA PHE A 98 -11.42 0.83 20.99
C PHE A 98 -11.72 0.89 22.49
N LYS A 99 -10.96 1.73 23.20
CA LYS A 99 -11.18 1.98 24.64
C LYS A 99 -12.51 2.68 24.93
N ASN A 100 -13.02 3.47 23.97
CA ASN A 100 -14.31 4.18 24.02
C ASN A 100 -14.63 4.77 22.65
N GLU A 101 -15.91 5.09 22.44
CA GLU A 101 -16.42 5.71 21.19
C GLU A 101 -15.76 7.05 20.86
N ARG A 102 -15.46 7.87 21.87
CA ARG A 102 -14.81 9.17 21.63
C ARG A 102 -13.45 9.02 20.95
N LEU A 103 -12.68 7.98 21.30
CA LEU A 103 -11.40 7.70 20.68
C LEU A 103 -11.59 7.19 19.24
N LYS A 104 -12.55 6.29 19.02
CA LYS A 104 -12.91 5.79 17.68
C LYS A 104 -13.25 6.94 16.75
N GLU A 105 -14.18 7.81 17.14
CA GLU A 105 -14.59 8.99 16.36
C GLU A 105 -13.43 9.94 16.06
N LYS A 106 -12.55 10.17 17.04
CA LYS A 106 -11.36 11.01 16.84
C LYS A 106 -10.43 10.41 15.79
N MET A 107 -10.18 9.10 15.86
CA MET A 107 -9.30 8.40 14.90
C MET A 107 -9.94 8.30 13.52
N LYS A 108 -11.26 8.09 13.45
CA LYS A 108 -12.04 8.08 12.21
C LYS A 108 -11.91 9.39 11.44
N LYS A 109 -12.10 10.53 12.12
CA LYS A 109 -11.90 11.86 11.53
C LYS A 109 -10.46 12.05 11.02
N ALA A 110 -9.48 11.68 11.85
CA ALA A 110 -8.08 11.81 11.47
C ALA A 110 -7.69 10.91 10.27
N PHE A 111 -8.38 9.77 10.08
CA PHE A 111 -8.19 8.90 8.92
C PHE A 111 -8.76 9.54 7.65
N LEU A 112 -10.00 10.05 7.69
CA LEU A 112 -10.65 10.72 6.56
C LEU A 112 -9.87 11.96 6.06
N ASP A 113 -9.15 12.63 6.96
CA ASP A 113 -8.29 13.77 6.59
C ASP A 113 -7.03 13.34 5.81
N LYS A 114 -6.61 12.07 5.89
CA LYS A 114 -5.31 11.59 5.40
C LYS A 114 -5.40 10.57 4.28
N ALA A 115 -6.36 9.65 4.38
CA ALA A 115 -6.57 8.59 3.42
C ALA A 115 -7.76 8.94 2.52
N VAL A 116 -7.65 8.60 1.25
CA VAL A 116 -8.75 8.76 0.30
C VAL A 116 -8.83 7.53 -0.58
N ALA A 117 -10.05 7.10 -0.88
CA ALA A 117 -10.26 6.04 -1.85
C ALA A 117 -10.15 6.60 -3.27
N LEU A 118 -9.74 5.75 -4.19
CA LEU A 118 -9.51 6.11 -5.58
C LEU A 118 -10.79 6.64 -6.25
N ASN A 119 -11.93 6.03 -5.96
CA ASN A 119 -13.23 6.46 -6.49
C ASN A 119 -13.78 7.74 -5.84
N ASP A 120 -13.26 8.17 -4.68
CA ASP A 120 -13.67 9.44 -4.05
C ASP A 120 -13.06 10.67 -4.75
N ILE A 121 -11.97 10.47 -5.51
CA ILE A 121 -11.22 11.52 -6.20
C ILE A 121 -11.22 11.38 -7.72
N SER A 122 -11.94 10.38 -8.24
CA SER A 122 -12.07 10.18 -9.68
C SER A 122 -13.43 10.68 -10.17
N ASP A 123 -13.44 11.30 -11.35
CA ASP A 123 -14.68 11.73 -12.01
C ASP A 123 -15.55 10.56 -12.47
N LYS A 124 -14.99 9.35 -12.50
CA LYS A 124 -15.69 8.11 -12.87
C LYS A 124 -15.41 7.02 -11.86
N LYS A 125 -16.34 6.07 -11.76
CA LYS A 125 -16.09 4.84 -11.01
C LYS A 125 -15.04 4.01 -11.74
N ILE A 126 -13.90 3.78 -11.09
CA ILE A 126 -12.81 2.94 -11.57
C ILE A 126 -12.96 1.54 -10.98
N THR A 127 -12.95 0.54 -11.85
CA THR A 127 -13.10 -0.88 -11.52
C THR A 127 -11.76 -1.54 -11.20
N ILE A 128 -11.80 -2.73 -10.55
CA ILE A 128 -10.57 -3.48 -10.23
C ILE A 128 -9.84 -3.87 -11.52
N ALA A 129 -10.57 -4.28 -12.55
CA ALA A 129 -9.99 -4.63 -13.84
C ALA A 129 -9.28 -3.44 -14.52
N GLU A 130 -9.86 -2.23 -14.43
CA GLU A 130 -9.17 -1.01 -14.90
C GLU A 130 -7.91 -0.73 -14.09
N MET A 131 -7.95 -0.92 -12.76
CA MET A 131 -6.77 -0.78 -11.91
C MET A 131 -5.68 -1.79 -12.30
N GLU A 132 -6.01 -3.07 -12.46
CA GLU A 132 -5.05 -4.11 -12.85
C GLU A 132 -4.32 -3.75 -14.14
N VAL A 133 -5.06 -3.34 -15.18
CA VAL A 133 -4.48 -2.93 -16.47
C VAL A 133 -3.61 -1.68 -16.31
N ALA A 134 -4.09 -0.67 -15.56
CA ALA A 134 -3.35 0.58 -15.37
C ALA A 134 -2.06 0.37 -14.58
N PHE A 135 -2.11 -0.38 -13.47
CA PHE A 135 -0.93 -0.68 -12.67
C PHE A 135 0.03 -1.63 -13.39
N GLU A 136 -0.44 -2.61 -14.16
CA GLU A 136 0.44 -3.44 -15.00
C GLU A 136 1.25 -2.56 -15.97
N LYS A 137 0.58 -1.66 -16.71
CA LYS A 137 1.24 -0.70 -17.61
C LYS A 137 2.18 0.22 -16.84
N GLY A 138 1.73 0.72 -15.70
CA GLY A 138 2.49 1.58 -14.81
C GLY A 138 3.78 0.94 -14.36
N PHE A 139 3.73 -0.29 -13.87
CA PHE A 139 4.90 -1.06 -13.44
C PHE A 139 5.84 -1.39 -14.59
N LYS A 140 5.34 -1.78 -15.78
CA LYS A 140 6.20 -1.97 -16.97
C LYS A 140 6.99 -0.70 -17.30
N LYS A 141 6.31 0.44 -17.32
CA LYS A 141 6.90 1.75 -17.61
C LYS A 141 7.87 2.22 -16.51
N GLY A 142 7.44 2.16 -15.26
CA GLY A 142 8.19 2.68 -14.11
C GLY A 142 9.43 1.84 -13.76
N LEU A 143 9.38 0.53 -14.00
CA LEU A 143 10.53 -0.36 -13.82
C LEU A 143 11.34 -0.58 -15.08
N ASN A 144 10.82 -0.16 -16.24
CA ASN A 144 11.38 -0.43 -17.56
C ASN A 144 11.60 -1.95 -17.79
N VAL A 145 10.54 -2.73 -17.58
CA VAL A 145 10.54 -4.20 -17.72
C VAL A 145 9.29 -4.66 -18.47
N ASP A 146 9.39 -5.84 -19.07
CA ASP A 146 8.24 -6.58 -19.57
C ASP A 146 7.88 -7.70 -18.62
N PHE A 147 6.58 -7.88 -18.38
CA PHE A 147 6.05 -8.99 -17.61
C PHE A 147 5.78 -10.19 -18.50
N LYS A 148 6.05 -11.37 -17.96
CA LYS A 148 5.67 -12.65 -18.54
C LYS A 148 4.78 -13.39 -17.53
N PRO A 149 3.69 -14.03 -17.98
CA PRO A 149 2.89 -14.87 -17.11
C PRO A 149 3.75 -15.92 -16.41
N LEU A 150 3.58 -16.06 -15.11
CA LEU A 150 4.18 -17.13 -14.32
C LEU A 150 3.11 -18.20 -14.06
N THR A 151 3.38 -19.43 -14.49
CA THR A 151 2.62 -20.60 -14.05
C THR A 151 3.47 -21.34 -13.03
N LEU A 152 2.89 -21.63 -11.87
CA LEU A 152 3.58 -22.40 -10.83
C LEU A 152 3.80 -23.84 -11.30
N THR A 153 4.95 -24.40 -10.95
CA THR A 153 5.19 -25.84 -11.13
C THR A 153 4.39 -26.65 -10.11
N GLU A 154 4.20 -27.94 -10.35
CA GLU A 154 3.53 -28.83 -9.39
C GLU A 154 4.19 -28.81 -8.01
N ALA A 155 5.52 -28.76 -7.95
CA ALA A 155 6.27 -28.66 -6.70
C ALA A 155 6.03 -27.33 -5.97
N GLN A 156 6.00 -26.21 -6.69
CA GLN A 156 5.68 -24.90 -6.12
C GLN A 156 4.22 -24.84 -5.63
N GLN A 157 3.30 -25.45 -6.37
CA GLN A 157 1.90 -25.53 -5.97
C GLN A 157 1.72 -26.39 -4.71
N ALA A 158 2.47 -27.49 -4.58
CA ALA A 158 2.50 -28.29 -3.36
C ALA A 158 3.02 -27.48 -2.16
N GLU A 159 4.11 -26.73 -2.33
CA GLU A 159 4.64 -25.83 -1.29
C GLU A 159 3.61 -24.76 -0.87
N VAL A 160 2.90 -24.15 -1.83
CA VAL A 160 1.82 -23.21 -1.54
C VAL A 160 0.72 -23.88 -0.71
N ASN A 161 0.33 -25.11 -1.03
CA ASN A 161 -0.69 -25.84 -0.29
C ASN A 161 -0.26 -26.16 1.15
N GLU A 162 1.00 -26.50 1.38
CA GLU A 162 1.56 -26.67 2.73
C GLU A 162 1.54 -25.34 3.52
N LEU A 163 1.91 -24.24 2.87
CA LEU A 163 1.89 -22.91 3.48
C LEU A 163 0.47 -22.45 3.84
N ILE A 164 -0.53 -22.81 3.04
CA ILE A 164 -1.94 -22.50 3.33
C ILE A 164 -2.34 -23.05 4.70
N GLU A 165 -1.95 -24.28 5.05
CA GLU A 165 -2.29 -24.89 6.34
C GLU A 165 -1.67 -24.11 7.52
N LYS A 166 -0.44 -23.63 7.35
CA LYS A 166 0.17 -22.71 8.31
C LYS A 166 -0.64 -21.42 8.45
N TYR A 167 -0.95 -20.72 7.35
CA TYR A 167 -1.62 -19.42 7.40
C TYR A 167 -3.10 -19.48 7.80
N LYS A 168 -3.73 -20.66 7.72
CA LYS A 168 -5.07 -20.90 8.30
C LYS A 168 -5.04 -21.14 9.81
N SER A 169 -3.92 -21.61 10.37
CA SER A 169 -3.88 -22.05 11.76
C SER A 169 -4.01 -20.90 12.76
N ASP A 170 -4.76 -21.13 13.83
CA ASP A 170 -4.90 -20.19 14.95
C ASP A 170 -3.56 -19.95 15.64
N ASP A 171 -2.73 -20.98 15.75
CA ASP A 171 -1.37 -20.89 16.29
C ASP A 171 -0.51 -19.86 15.55
N TRP A 172 -0.75 -19.69 14.24
CA TRP A 172 -0.12 -18.64 13.46
C TRP A 172 -0.83 -17.29 13.61
N ASN A 173 -2.15 -17.26 13.43
CA ASN A 173 -2.94 -16.01 13.36
C ASN A 173 -3.09 -15.28 14.70
N TYR A 174 -3.08 -16.00 15.82
CA TYR A 174 -3.16 -15.44 17.18
C TYR A 174 -1.82 -15.38 17.91
N ARG A 175 -0.72 -15.65 17.20
CA ARG A 175 0.63 -15.54 17.77
C ARG A 175 0.90 -14.10 18.20
N LYS A 176 1.25 -13.92 19.47
CA LYS A 176 1.65 -12.62 20.05
C LYS A 176 3.14 -12.36 19.90
#